data_AF-A0A2V9T603-F1
#
_entry.id   AF-A0A2V9T603-F1
#
_cell.length_a   1.000
_cell.length_b   1.000
_cell.length_c   1.000
_cell.angle_alpha   90.00
_cell.angle_beta   90.00
_cell.angle_gamma   90.00
#
_symmetry.space_group_name_H-M   'P 1'
#
loop_
_entity.id
_entity.type
_entity.pdbx_description
1 polymer ?
#
loop_
_entity_poly.entity_id
_entity_poly.type
_entity_poly.pdbx_seq_one_letter_code
_entity_poly.pdbx_strand_id
1 'polypeptide(L)'
;MSDRGFSAEVVRFDIFQVDLRAGELRKEGRPIKLQDQPFRVLSLLLNRPGEVVTRDELRQNLWPADTFVDFDHGLNSAVARLREALRDSADKPRFIETVAKRGYRFIGVVDDTALAVSSVADESHSLMKGEVPPLAGQHELPNSRQDAGVTKYAPARTWIAGVPLVVLLGAIGLWPFYRKTAETPLASIEVVPLVGLHGFQVTPAFSPDGNQVAFRNSDGAHHTGIYTALVGGEKSLRLTSDSGDCCPTWSPDGRQVAFTRYADKTISIIVIPALGGTEHRVYKGPAAMGGGLAWSPNGEFLAFPEASGVDSPRSWISLLSLFDYSTRRLTSPPGGSLDQSPKFSPDGSQIAFVRSTIAGVSNDVYVIGAGGGEAKRLTFD
;
A
#
# COMPACT_ATOMS: atom_id res chain seq x y z
N MET A 1 32.61 3.53 -34.89
CA MET A 1 31.72 3.02 -33.82
C MET A 1 31.80 4.02 -32.69
N SER A 2 30.86 4.96 -32.65
CA SER A 2 30.88 6.09 -31.73
C SER A 2 29.46 6.28 -31.19
N ASP A 3 29.34 5.89 -29.93
CA ASP A 3 28.49 6.39 -28.85
C ASP A 3 27.38 7.41 -29.23
N ARG A 4 26.11 6.99 -29.07
CA ARG A 4 24.94 7.90 -29.04
C ARG A 4 24.25 7.75 -27.69
N GLY A 5 24.51 8.72 -26.82
CA GLY A 5 23.85 8.88 -25.52
C GLY A 5 22.37 9.28 -25.65
N PHE A 6 21.56 8.65 -24.81
CA PHE A 6 20.21 8.98 -24.31
C PHE A 6 19.26 9.83 -25.18
N SER A 7 18.22 9.20 -25.75
CA SER A 7 16.87 9.77 -25.70
C SER A 7 16.10 9.08 -24.57
N ALA A 8 15.82 9.83 -23.52
CA ALA A 8 14.93 9.42 -22.43
C ALA A 8 13.49 9.38 -22.98
N GLU A 9 12.78 8.28 -22.73
CA GLU A 9 11.39 8.08 -23.15
C GLU A 9 10.48 8.90 -22.22
N VAL A 10 10.52 10.23 -22.43
CA VAL A 10 9.79 11.21 -21.65
C VAL A 10 8.43 11.44 -22.27
N VAL A 11 7.37 11.08 -21.55
CA VAL A 11 5.98 11.27 -21.95
C VAL A 11 5.42 12.51 -21.28
N ARG A 12 4.74 13.39 -22.03
CA ARG A 12 4.07 14.58 -21.50
C ARG A 12 2.57 14.50 -21.70
N PHE A 13 1.81 14.89 -20.68
CA PHE A 13 0.37 15.05 -20.76
C PHE A 13 -0.06 16.11 -19.75
N ASP A 14 -0.87 17.08 -20.18
CA ASP A 14 -1.28 18.21 -19.34
C ASP A 14 -0.04 18.86 -18.68
N ILE A 15 -0.10 19.17 -17.39
CA ILE A 15 1.01 19.70 -16.59
C ILE A 15 2.02 18.64 -16.11
N PHE A 16 1.93 17.39 -16.57
CA PHE A 16 2.76 16.28 -16.13
C PHE A 16 3.81 15.87 -17.15
N GLN A 17 4.97 15.49 -16.63
CA GLN A 17 6.07 14.90 -17.38
C GLN A 17 6.50 13.61 -16.69
N VAL A 18 6.54 12.50 -17.43
CA VAL A 18 6.93 11.18 -16.93
C VAL A 18 8.19 10.75 -17.64
N ASP A 19 9.25 10.48 -16.90
CA ASP A 19 10.43 9.81 -17.43
C ASP A 19 10.31 8.31 -17.16
N LEU A 20 9.97 7.54 -18.20
CA LEU A 20 9.74 6.10 -18.09
C LEU A 20 11.01 5.31 -17.74
N ARG A 21 12.20 5.86 -18.05
CA ARG A 21 13.48 5.21 -17.72
C ARG A 21 13.92 5.53 -16.30
N ALA A 22 13.79 6.79 -15.90
CA ALA A 22 14.20 7.23 -14.56
C ALA A 22 13.20 6.83 -13.46
N GLY A 23 11.96 6.47 -13.83
CA GLY A 23 10.93 6.17 -12.82
C GLY A 23 10.33 7.43 -12.20
N GLU A 24 10.48 8.59 -12.85
CA GLU A 24 10.14 9.89 -12.26
C GLU A 24 8.87 10.48 -12.86
N LEU A 25 7.94 10.88 -11.99
CA LEU A 25 6.80 11.72 -12.33
C LEU A 25 7.08 13.15 -11.87
N ARG A 26 6.91 14.13 -12.76
CA ARG A 26 7.03 15.56 -12.45
C ARG A 26 5.75 16.29 -12.80
N LYS A 27 5.42 17.32 -12.01
CA LYS A 27 4.34 18.27 -12.27
C LYS A 27 4.92 19.67 -12.31
N GLU A 28 4.77 20.35 -13.44
CA GLU A 28 5.34 21.69 -13.66
C GLU A 28 6.85 21.73 -13.30
N GLY A 29 7.58 20.69 -13.67
CA GLY A 29 9.01 20.54 -13.39
C GLY A 29 9.38 20.07 -11.96
N ARG A 30 8.43 19.99 -11.03
CA ARG A 30 8.68 19.51 -9.66
C ARG A 30 8.45 18.00 -9.54
N PRO A 31 9.36 17.23 -8.93
CA PRO A 31 9.16 15.79 -8.74
C PRO A 31 7.98 15.53 -7.79
N ILE A 32 7.12 14.59 -8.18
CA ILE A 32 6.07 14.01 -7.35
C ILE A 32 6.53 12.62 -6.94
N LYS A 33 6.57 12.36 -5.64
CA LYS A 33 6.85 11.03 -5.12
C LYS A 33 5.70 10.10 -5.49
N LEU A 34 5.97 9.15 -6.38
CA LEU A 34 5.07 8.07 -6.75
C LEU A 34 5.75 6.74 -6.40
N GLN A 35 5.00 5.82 -5.81
CA GLN A 35 5.53 4.50 -5.48
C GLN A 35 5.68 3.62 -6.73
N ASP A 36 6.53 2.61 -6.66
CA ASP A 36 6.89 1.75 -7.80
C ASP A 36 5.70 1.12 -8.51
N GLN A 37 4.75 0.55 -7.76
CA GLN A 37 3.58 -0.12 -8.35
C GLN A 37 2.65 0.88 -9.08
N PRO A 38 2.19 1.98 -8.45
CA PRO A 38 1.47 3.05 -9.16
C PRO A 38 2.21 3.59 -10.39
N PHE A 39 3.53 3.74 -10.31
CA PHE A 39 4.34 4.18 -11.45
C PHE A 39 4.31 3.15 -12.59
N ARG A 40 4.49 1.86 -12.30
CA ARG A 40 4.39 0.79 -13.32
C ARG A 40 3.02 0.74 -13.98
N VAL A 41 1.93 0.96 -13.22
CA VAL A 41 0.58 1.09 -13.79
C VAL A 41 0.54 2.25 -14.79
N LEU A 42 1.05 3.42 -14.41
CA LEU A 42 1.11 4.59 -15.27
C LEU A 42 1.92 4.31 -16.54
N SER A 43 3.08 3.67 -16.44
CA SER A 43 3.91 3.29 -17.58
C SER A 43 3.18 2.39 -18.56
N LEU A 44 2.47 1.36 -18.08
CA LEU A 44 1.70 0.45 -18.94
C LEU A 44 0.55 1.16 -19.65
N LEU A 45 -0.13 2.07 -18.94
CA LEU A 45 -1.22 2.87 -19.49
C LEU A 45 -0.74 3.90 -20.53
N LEU A 46 0.41 4.53 -20.30
CA LEU A 46 1.01 5.51 -21.22
C LEU A 46 1.66 4.86 -22.45
N ASN A 47 2.03 3.58 -22.38
CA ASN A 47 2.56 2.84 -23.53
C ASN A 47 1.46 2.49 -24.56
N ARG A 48 0.18 2.52 -24.15
CA ARG A 48 -0.98 2.28 -25.03
C ARG A 48 -2.11 3.28 -24.72
N PRO A 49 -1.90 4.59 -24.98
CA PRO A 49 -2.89 5.61 -24.64
C PRO A 49 -4.18 5.39 -25.45
N GLY A 50 -5.33 5.51 -24.80
CA GLY A 50 -6.64 5.25 -25.39
C GLY A 50 -7.08 3.78 -25.43
N GLU A 51 -6.18 2.82 -25.20
CA GLU A 51 -6.51 1.39 -25.16
C GLU A 51 -6.82 0.90 -23.73
N VAL A 52 -7.63 -0.15 -23.63
CA VAL A 52 -7.89 -0.81 -22.34
C VAL A 52 -6.76 -1.78 -22.05
N VAL A 53 -5.96 -1.47 -21.04
CA VAL A 53 -5.04 -2.45 -20.46
C VAL A 53 -5.84 -3.31 -19.49
N THR A 54 -5.91 -4.60 -19.78
CA THR A 54 -6.76 -5.53 -19.03
C THR A 54 -6.24 -5.80 -17.62
N ARG A 55 -7.11 -6.23 -16.70
CA ARG A 55 -6.69 -6.63 -15.35
C ARG A 55 -5.65 -7.77 -15.39
N ASP A 56 -5.78 -8.69 -16.34
CA ASP A 56 -4.84 -9.79 -16.53
C ASP A 56 -3.47 -9.32 -17.02
N GLU A 57 -3.42 -8.39 -17.97
CA GLU A 57 -2.15 -7.78 -18.43
C GLU A 57 -1.49 -6.97 -17.30
N LEU A 58 -2.27 -6.17 -16.57
CA LEU A 58 -1.76 -5.42 -15.42
C LEU A 58 -1.22 -6.39 -14.36
N ARG A 59 -1.93 -7.50 -14.10
CA ARG A 59 -1.47 -8.52 -13.16
C ARG A 59 -0.11 -9.10 -13.56
N GLN A 60 0.04 -9.52 -14.81
CA GLN A 60 1.27 -10.15 -15.32
C GLN A 60 2.49 -9.21 -15.32
N ASN A 61 2.27 -7.89 -15.44
CA ASN A 61 3.35 -6.90 -15.56
C ASN A 61 3.67 -6.18 -14.24
N LEU A 62 2.72 -6.08 -13.31
CA LEU A 62 2.93 -5.42 -12.01
C LEU A 62 3.54 -6.35 -10.97
N TRP A 63 3.21 -7.63 -11.05
CA TRP A 63 3.66 -8.64 -10.12
C TRP A 63 4.40 -9.74 -10.88
N PRO A 64 5.65 -10.07 -10.49
CA PRO A 64 6.32 -11.27 -10.99
C PRO A 64 5.42 -12.50 -10.82
N ALA A 65 5.53 -13.47 -11.73
CA ALA A 65 4.69 -14.69 -11.75
C ALA A 65 4.60 -15.43 -10.40
N ASP A 66 5.59 -15.24 -9.52
CA ASP A 66 5.69 -15.85 -8.19
C ASP A 66 5.23 -14.95 -7.02
N THR A 67 4.46 -13.89 -7.28
CA THR A 67 3.97 -12.97 -6.23
C THR A 67 2.50 -13.22 -5.94
N PHE A 68 2.20 -13.68 -4.73
CA PHE A 68 0.84 -13.96 -4.26
C PHE A 68 0.36 -12.83 -3.35
N VAL A 69 -0.46 -11.94 -3.90
CA VAL A 69 -1.16 -10.88 -3.17
C VAL A 69 -2.63 -10.90 -3.59
N ASP A 70 -3.51 -10.23 -2.83
CA ASP A 70 -4.83 -9.88 -3.35
C ASP A 70 -4.62 -8.91 -4.52
N PHE A 71 -4.61 -9.46 -5.74
CA PHE A 71 -4.33 -8.71 -6.96
C PHE A 71 -5.36 -7.62 -7.18
N ASP A 72 -6.62 -7.88 -6.87
CA ASP A 72 -7.69 -6.90 -7.07
C ASP A 72 -7.55 -5.75 -6.09
N HIS A 73 -7.31 -6.03 -4.81
CA HIS A 73 -7.07 -5.01 -3.79
C HIS A 73 -5.78 -4.23 -4.07
N GLY A 74 -4.69 -4.91 -4.44
CA GLY A 74 -3.40 -4.30 -4.79
C GLY A 74 -3.49 -3.40 -6.01
N LEU A 75 -4.15 -3.85 -7.09
CA LEU A 75 -4.35 -3.06 -8.30
C LEU A 75 -5.24 -1.85 -8.04
N ASN A 76 -6.34 -2.02 -7.30
CA ASN A 76 -7.22 -0.92 -6.91
C ASN A 76 -6.46 0.13 -6.06
N SER A 77 -5.63 -0.32 -5.11
CA SER A 77 -4.79 0.54 -4.29
C SER A 77 -3.73 1.28 -5.10
N ALA A 78 -3.09 0.61 -6.06
CA ALA A 78 -2.10 1.22 -6.94
C ALA A 78 -2.73 2.30 -7.84
N VAL A 79 -3.90 2.02 -8.42
CA VAL A 79 -4.64 3.00 -9.24
C VAL A 79 -5.16 4.15 -8.38
N ALA A 80 -5.60 3.91 -7.14
CA ALA A 80 -6.02 4.97 -6.23
C ALA A 80 -4.87 5.94 -5.91
N ARG A 81 -3.69 5.42 -5.58
CA ARG A 81 -2.48 6.23 -5.35
C ARG A 81 -2.02 6.97 -6.61
N LEU A 82 -2.15 6.35 -7.77
CA LEU A 82 -1.85 6.99 -9.05
C LEU A 82 -2.80 8.17 -9.32
N ARG A 83 -4.12 7.98 -9.11
CA ARG A 83 -5.11 9.05 -9.22
C ARG A 83 -4.84 10.19 -8.25
N GLU A 84 -4.49 9.88 -7.00
CA GLU A 84 -4.10 10.89 -6.00
C GLU A 84 -2.91 11.74 -6.48
N ALA A 85 -1.85 11.10 -6.98
CA ALA A 85 -0.67 11.79 -7.50
C ALA A 85 -0.99 12.69 -8.71
N LEU A 86 -1.88 12.23 -9.60
CA LEU A 86 -2.32 12.99 -10.78
C LEU A 86 -3.44 13.99 -10.48
N ARG A 87 -3.96 14.02 -9.24
CA ARG A 87 -5.20 14.73 -8.86
C ARG A 87 -6.37 14.41 -9.79
N ASP A 88 -6.49 13.13 -10.13
CA ASP A 88 -7.53 12.57 -11.00
C ASP A 88 -8.68 11.97 -10.17
N SER A 89 -9.89 11.93 -10.73
CA SER A 89 -11.09 11.41 -10.06
C SER A 89 -11.55 10.10 -10.69
N ALA A 90 -12.01 9.15 -9.88
CA ALA A 90 -12.61 7.91 -10.40
C ALA A 90 -13.99 8.14 -11.04
N ASP A 91 -14.77 9.10 -10.51
CA ASP A 91 -16.14 9.39 -10.96
C ASP A 91 -16.16 10.31 -12.20
N LYS A 92 -15.16 11.18 -12.32
CA LYS A 92 -14.97 12.09 -13.45
C LYS A 92 -13.51 12.03 -13.92
N PRO A 93 -13.09 10.92 -14.57
CA PRO A 93 -11.70 10.72 -14.93
C PRO A 93 -11.25 11.72 -16.00
N ARG A 94 -10.09 12.34 -15.78
CA ARG A 94 -9.36 13.15 -16.76
C ARG A 94 -8.24 12.36 -17.41
N PHE A 95 -7.64 11.42 -16.69
CA PHE A 95 -6.48 10.67 -17.16
C PHE A 95 -6.71 9.16 -17.14
N ILE A 96 -7.32 8.62 -16.09
CA ILE A 96 -7.44 7.17 -15.90
C ILE A 96 -8.92 6.77 -15.78
N GLU A 97 -9.46 6.22 -16.85
CA GLU A 97 -10.79 5.64 -16.89
C GLU A 97 -10.79 4.20 -16.35
N THR A 98 -11.76 3.88 -15.48
CA THR A 98 -12.01 2.48 -15.08
C THR A 98 -13.04 1.86 -16.01
N VAL A 99 -12.64 0.81 -16.73
CA VAL A 99 -13.53 0.04 -17.59
C VAL A 99 -14.01 -1.17 -16.80
N ALA A 100 -15.25 -1.11 -16.31
CA ALA A 100 -15.84 -2.12 -15.42
C ALA A 100 -15.61 -3.55 -15.93
N LYS A 101 -15.14 -4.43 -15.04
CA LYS A 101 -14.81 -5.85 -15.30
C LYS A 101 -13.72 -6.11 -16.37
N ARG A 102 -13.12 -5.08 -16.97
CA ARG A 102 -12.11 -5.25 -18.04
C ARG A 102 -10.73 -4.76 -17.61
N GLY A 103 -10.61 -3.56 -17.07
CA GLY A 103 -9.31 -2.98 -16.74
C GLY A 103 -9.34 -1.46 -16.65
N TYR A 104 -8.25 -0.83 -17.07
CA TYR A 104 -8.07 0.63 -17.02
C TYR A 104 -7.59 1.16 -18.36
N ARG A 105 -7.93 2.40 -18.65
CA ARG A 105 -7.58 3.09 -19.89
C ARG A 105 -7.01 4.46 -19.59
N PHE A 106 -5.91 4.84 -20.24
CA PHE A 106 -5.46 6.22 -20.24
C PHE A 106 -6.28 7.01 -21.25
N ILE A 107 -6.95 8.07 -20.81
CA ILE A 107 -7.79 8.94 -21.65
C ILE A 107 -7.24 10.36 -21.77
N GLY A 108 -6.11 10.65 -21.12
CA GLY A 108 -5.42 11.93 -21.27
C GLY A 108 -4.82 12.10 -22.66
N VAL A 109 -4.74 13.35 -23.12
CA VAL A 109 -4.02 13.69 -24.35
C VAL A 109 -2.52 13.63 -24.06
N VAL A 110 -1.82 12.71 -24.73
CA VAL A 110 -0.38 12.60 -24.69
C VAL A 110 0.20 13.47 -25.80
N ASP A 111 1.13 14.36 -25.46
CA ASP A 111 1.83 15.17 -26.46
C ASP A 111 2.85 14.30 -27.19
N ASP A 112 2.51 13.89 -28.41
CA ASP A 112 3.39 13.10 -29.28
C ASP A 112 4.53 13.92 -29.92
N THR A 113 4.71 15.17 -29.50
CA THR A 113 5.81 16.03 -29.95
C THR A 113 7.11 15.71 -29.22
N ALA A 114 7.64 14.52 -29.49
CA ALA A 114 9.04 14.18 -29.34
C ALA A 114 9.61 13.58 -30.64
N LEU A 115 9.10 14.01 -31.81
CA LEU A 115 9.63 13.65 -33.14
C LEU A 115 9.50 14.82 -34.14
N ALA A 116 9.97 16.03 -33.83
CA ALA A 116 10.09 17.10 -34.84
C ALA A 116 10.97 18.30 -34.42
N VAL A 117 12.13 18.11 -33.79
CA VAL A 117 13.18 19.15 -33.78
C VAL A 117 14.55 18.48 -33.81
N SER A 118 14.88 17.81 -34.92
CA SER A 118 16.26 17.40 -35.17
C SER A 118 16.50 17.17 -36.66
N SER A 119 16.15 18.16 -37.50
CA SER A 119 16.57 18.16 -38.91
C SER A 119 16.42 19.53 -39.57
N VAL A 120 17.06 20.58 -39.06
CA VAL A 120 17.53 21.69 -39.90
C VAL A 120 18.79 22.30 -39.29
N ALA A 121 19.81 22.43 -40.12
CA ALA A 121 21.05 23.21 -39.93
C ALA A 121 22.15 22.61 -39.06
N ASP A 122 22.77 21.55 -39.60
CA ASP A 122 24.23 21.52 -39.66
C ASP A 122 24.70 22.59 -40.67
N GLU A 123 25.93 23.07 -40.48
CA GLU A 123 26.66 24.08 -41.28
C GLU A 123 26.29 25.55 -41.05
N SER A 124 27.06 26.23 -40.18
CA SER A 124 28.10 27.15 -40.68
C SER A 124 28.99 27.75 -39.56
N HIS A 125 30.29 27.52 -39.72
CA HIS A 125 31.41 28.42 -39.39
C HIS A 125 31.74 28.80 -37.93
N SER A 126 32.77 28.13 -37.41
CA SER A 126 33.81 28.78 -36.59
C SER A 126 34.85 29.41 -37.52
N LEU A 127 35.11 30.71 -37.38
CA LEU A 127 36.45 31.33 -37.27
C LEU A 127 36.34 32.87 -37.26
N MET A 128 36.90 33.43 -36.19
CA MET A 128 37.25 34.82 -35.89
C MET A 128 37.70 35.69 -37.08
N LYS A 129 37.21 36.94 -37.16
CA LYS A 129 38.06 38.15 -37.17
C LYS A 129 37.23 39.43 -36.90
N GLY A 130 37.90 40.41 -36.31
CA GLY A 130 37.33 41.61 -35.68
C GLY A 130 36.62 42.58 -36.62
N GLU A 131 35.76 43.41 -36.03
CA GLU A 131 36.06 44.84 -35.81
C GLU A 131 34.92 45.47 -34.96
N VAL A 132 35.27 46.24 -33.93
CA VAL A 132 34.43 47.20 -33.18
C VAL A 132 35.37 48.41 -32.97
N PRO A 133 34.96 49.70 -32.89
CA PRO A 133 33.68 50.23 -32.38
C PRO A 133 33.30 51.57 -33.10
N PRO A 134 32.68 52.61 -32.48
CA PRO A 134 31.78 52.74 -31.32
C PRO A 134 30.50 53.56 -31.66
N LEU A 135 29.52 53.66 -30.74
CA LEU A 135 29.23 54.91 -30.01
C LEU A 135 27.91 54.83 -29.23
N ALA A 136 28.03 55.25 -27.98
CA ALA A 136 26.98 55.42 -26.99
C ALA A 136 26.18 56.71 -27.20
N GLY A 137 25.02 56.76 -26.55
CA GLY A 137 24.16 57.93 -26.34
C GLY A 137 22.71 57.46 -26.25
N GLN A 138 22.18 57.11 -25.07
CA GLN A 138 21.57 58.04 -24.11
C GLN A 138 20.84 59.22 -24.78
N HIS A 139 19.52 59.28 -24.62
CA HIS A 139 18.84 60.49 -24.12
C HIS A 139 17.40 60.16 -23.68
N GLU A 140 17.06 60.73 -22.52
CA GLU A 140 15.79 60.73 -21.82
C GLU A 140 14.73 61.61 -22.52
N LEU A 141 13.47 61.36 -22.13
CA LEU A 141 12.26 62.19 -22.31
C LEU A 141 12.49 63.63 -21.80
N PRO A 142 11.77 64.67 -22.30
CA PRO A 142 10.43 64.96 -21.75
C PRO A 142 9.41 65.73 -22.64
N ASN A 143 8.14 65.38 -22.43
CA ASN A 143 6.98 66.24 -22.13
C ASN A 143 6.75 67.56 -22.90
N SER A 144 5.58 67.73 -23.55
CA SER A 144 4.62 68.83 -23.31
C SER A 144 3.37 68.84 -24.24
N ARG A 145 2.19 68.92 -23.61
CA ARG A 145 0.99 69.78 -23.87
C ARG A 145 0.63 70.16 -25.34
N GLN A 146 -0.52 69.73 -25.88
CA GLN A 146 -1.93 70.21 -25.77
C GLN A 146 -2.40 71.12 -26.93
N ASP A 147 -3.69 70.93 -27.28
CA ASP A 147 -4.62 71.74 -28.11
C ASP A 147 -4.49 71.68 -29.65
N ALA A 148 -5.54 71.67 -30.49
CA ALA A 148 -7.00 71.52 -30.37
C ALA A 148 -7.56 71.37 -31.81
N GLY A 149 -8.72 70.71 -32.01
CA GLY A 149 -9.39 70.70 -33.32
C GLY A 149 -10.63 69.81 -33.39
N VAL A 150 -11.81 70.45 -33.39
CA VAL A 150 -13.17 69.88 -33.30
C VAL A 150 -13.74 69.53 -34.68
N THR A 151 -14.50 68.42 -34.84
CA THR A 151 -15.84 68.40 -35.54
C THR A 151 -16.60 67.05 -35.50
N LYS A 152 -17.70 67.05 -34.73
CA LYS A 152 -19.08 66.49 -34.87
C LYS A 152 -19.41 65.13 -35.58
N TYR A 153 -19.80 64.16 -34.74
CA TYR A 153 -20.92 63.17 -34.71
C TYR A 153 -21.64 62.59 -35.96
N ALA A 154 -21.81 61.25 -35.92
CA ALA A 154 -23.12 60.56 -36.04
C ALA A 154 -23.12 59.23 -35.21
N PRO A 155 -24.28 58.75 -34.69
CA PRO A 155 -24.33 57.88 -33.51
C PRO A 155 -24.54 56.39 -33.83
N ALA A 156 -23.94 55.49 -33.02
CA ALA A 156 -24.27 54.07 -33.02
C ALA A 156 -24.44 53.54 -31.59
N ARG A 157 -25.71 53.53 -31.17
CA ARG A 157 -26.40 52.65 -30.20
C ARG A 157 -25.59 51.93 -29.12
N THR A 158 -25.92 52.32 -27.89
CA THR A 158 -25.73 51.61 -26.63
C THR A 158 -26.33 50.19 -26.65
N TRP A 159 -25.51 49.18 -26.35
CA TRP A 159 -25.94 47.89 -25.80
C TRP A 159 -25.33 47.75 -24.41
N ILE A 160 -25.92 48.43 -23.41
CA ILE A 160 -25.57 48.23 -22.00
C ILE A 160 -26.87 48.01 -21.24
N ALA A 161 -27.45 46.81 -21.37
CA ALA A 161 -28.51 46.32 -20.48
C ALA A 161 -28.65 44.78 -20.47
N GLY A 162 -27.65 44.02 -20.93
CA GLY A 162 -27.73 42.54 -20.97
C GLY A 162 -26.68 41.82 -20.12
N VAL A 163 -25.52 42.46 -19.91
CA VAL A 163 -24.36 41.83 -19.24
C VAL A 163 -24.62 41.48 -17.77
N PRO A 164 -25.25 42.32 -16.92
CA PRO A 164 -25.41 41.96 -15.51
C PRO A 164 -26.39 40.79 -15.32
N LEU A 165 -27.40 40.64 -16.20
CA LEU A 165 -28.38 39.55 -16.12
C LEU A 165 -27.76 38.21 -16.56
N VAL A 166 -26.91 38.21 -17.58
CA VAL A 166 -26.19 37.01 -18.04
C VAL A 166 -25.15 36.56 -17.02
N VAL A 167 -24.48 37.50 -16.33
CA VAL A 167 -23.55 37.16 -15.23
C VAL A 167 -24.31 36.61 -14.03
N LEU A 168 -25.49 37.15 -13.67
CA LEU A 168 -26.31 36.64 -12.58
C LEU A 168 -26.92 35.27 -12.89
N LEU A 169 -27.44 35.06 -14.09
CA LEU A 169 -27.94 33.76 -14.55
C LEU A 169 -26.81 32.74 -14.71
N GLY A 170 -25.63 33.18 -15.16
CA GLY A 170 -24.41 32.37 -15.17
C GLY A 170 -23.97 31.98 -13.76
N ALA A 171 -24.00 32.92 -12.80
CA ALA A 171 -23.65 32.65 -11.41
C ALA A 171 -24.66 31.73 -10.72
N ILE A 172 -25.96 31.86 -11.00
CA ILE A 172 -27.01 30.98 -10.47
C ILE A 172 -26.98 29.61 -11.16
N GLY A 173 -26.70 29.55 -12.46
CA GLY A 173 -26.54 28.30 -13.22
C GLY A 173 -25.27 27.53 -12.89
N LEU A 174 -24.20 28.23 -12.49
CA LEU A 174 -22.94 27.65 -12.01
C LEU A 174 -22.94 27.38 -10.49
N TRP A 175 -23.89 27.93 -9.74
CA TRP A 175 -24.08 27.67 -8.30
C TRP A 175 -24.23 26.19 -7.94
N PRO A 176 -25.04 25.37 -8.65
CA PRO A 176 -25.10 23.93 -8.39
C PRO A 176 -23.82 23.18 -8.82
N PHE A 177 -23.00 23.76 -9.70
CA PHE A 177 -21.69 23.21 -10.07
C PHE A 177 -20.58 23.54 -9.05
N TYR A 178 -20.71 24.67 -8.33
CA TYR A 178 -19.78 25.11 -7.27
C TYR A 178 -20.20 24.69 -5.86
N ARG A 179 -21.47 24.32 -5.63
CA ARG A 179 -21.87 23.59 -4.44
C ARG A 179 -21.24 22.20 -4.52
N LYS A 180 -20.03 22.15 -3.94
CA LYS A 180 -19.27 20.99 -3.49
C LYS A 180 -20.05 19.71 -3.74
N THR A 181 -19.49 18.86 -4.60
CA THR A 181 -19.49 17.41 -4.36
C THR A 181 -19.49 17.22 -2.85
N ALA A 182 -20.65 16.92 -2.27
CA ALA A 182 -20.68 16.33 -0.96
C ALA A 182 -19.82 15.10 -1.18
N GLU A 183 -18.60 15.13 -0.63
CA GLU A 183 -17.78 13.95 -0.53
C GLU A 183 -18.75 12.90 -0.05
N THR A 184 -19.04 11.90 -0.89
CA THR A 184 -19.74 10.72 -0.41
C THR A 184 -18.87 10.31 0.77
N PRO A 185 -19.35 10.46 2.02
CA PRO A 185 -18.49 10.13 3.14
C PRO A 185 -18.04 8.72 2.85
N LEU A 186 -16.72 8.47 2.81
CA LEU A 186 -16.20 7.10 2.83
C LEU A 186 -17.11 6.38 3.79
N ALA A 187 -17.85 5.36 3.31
CA ALA A 187 -18.85 4.66 4.11
C ALA A 187 -18.25 4.53 5.49
N SER A 188 -18.80 5.31 6.44
CA SER A 188 -18.05 5.66 7.64
C SER A 188 -17.57 4.35 8.20
N ILE A 189 -16.26 4.18 8.35
CA ILE A 189 -15.72 2.97 8.97
C ILE A 189 -16.30 2.99 10.37
N GLU A 190 -17.40 2.27 10.52
CA GLU A 190 -18.10 2.18 11.77
C GLU A 190 -17.26 1.21 12.57
N VAL A 191 -16.46 1.77 13.48
CA VAL A 191 -15.68 0.97 14.43
C VAL A 191 -16.69 0.39 15.40
N VAL A 192 -17.23 -0.77 15.04
CA VAL A 192 -18.11 -1.52 15.93
C VAL A 192 -17.22 -2.28 16.92
N PRO A 193 -17.37 -2.05 18.24
CA PRO A 193 -16.65 -2.85 19.22
C PRO A 193 -17.04 -4.33 19.04
N LEU A 194 -16.04 -5.17 18.76
CA LEU A 194 -16.27 -6.59 18.49
C LEU A 194 -16.69 -7.35 19.76
N VAL A 195 -16.24 -6.87 20.92
CA VAL A 195 -16.50 -7.44 22.24
C VAL A 195 -16.58 -6.30 23.27
N GLY A 196 -17.62 -6.30 24.12
CA GLY A 196 -17.83 -5.29 25.18
C GLY A 196 -17.22 -5.66 26.54
N LEU A 197 -16.00 -6.17 26.59
CA LEU A 197 -15.34 -6.53 27.85
C LEU A 197 -14.49 -5.39 28.41
N HIS A 198 -14.40 -5.33 29.75
CA HIS A 198 -13.45 -4.48 30.45
C HIS A 198 -12.01 -5.00 30.30
N GLY A 199 -11.04 -4.09 30.42
CA GLY A 199 -9.60 -4.37 30.33
C GLY A 199 -9.04 -4.28 28.91
N PHE A 200 -7.85 -4.87 28.71
CA PHE A 200 -7.14 -4.85 27.44
C PHE A 200 -7.32 -6.18 26.70
N GLN A 201 -7.91 -6.13 25.50
CA GLN A 201 -8.01 -7.27 24.61
C GLN A 201 -6.92 -7.21 23.54
N VAL A 202 -6.09 -8.25 23.48
CA VAL A 202 -4.92 -8.29 22.57
C VAL A 202 -4.79 -9.64 21.88
N THR A 203 -3.98 -9.67 20.83
CA THR A 203 -3.65 -10.88 20.04
C THR A 203 -4.91 -11.64 19.56
N PRO A 204 -5.82 -11.00 18.80
CA PRO A 204 -7.03 -11.66 18.33
C PRO A 204 -6.72 -12.70 17.23
N ALA A 205 -7.53 -13.74 17.17
CA ALA A 205 -7.57 -14.72 16.09
C ALA A 205 -9.02 -15.08 15.76
N PHE A 206 -9.41 -14.92 14.50
CA PHE A 206 -10.74 -15.33 14.02
C PHE A 206 -10.83 -16.84 13.87
N SER A 207 -12.02 -17.38 14.12
CA SER A 207 -12.37 -18.75 13.73
C SER A 207 -12.38 -18.90 12.21
N PRO A 208 -12.20 -20.11 11.67
CA PRO A 208 -12.16 -20.34 10.22
C PRO A 208 -13.43 -19.87 9.48
N ASP A 209 -14.58 -19.93 10.14
CA ASP A 209 -15.87 -19.47 9.61
C ASP A 209 -16.10 -17.95 9.80
N GLY A 210 -15.19 -17.25 10.49
CA GLY A 210 -15.27 -15.81 10.76
C GLY A 210 -16.31 -15.39 11.80
N ASN A 211 -17.04 -16.33 12.40
CA ASN A 211 -18.14 -16.00 13.33
C ASN A 211 -17.70 -15.77 14.77
N GLN A 212 -16.49 -16.21 15.12
CA GLN A 212 -15.94 -16.08 16.46
C GLN A 212 -14.54 -15.47 16.44
N VAL A 213 -14.17 -14.85 17.55
CA VAL A 213 -12.81 -14.38 17.81
C VAL A 213 -12.31 -15.01 19.11
N ALA A 214 -11.09 -15.54 19.09
CA ALA A 214 -10.32 -15.87 20.28
C ALA A 214 -9.37 -14.72 20.57
N PHE A 215 -9.21 -14.33 21.82
CA PHE A 215 -8.33 -13.23 22.21
C PHE A 215 -7.85 -13.41 23.63
N ARG A 216 -6.74 -12.74 23.97
CA ARG A 216 -6.29 -12.62 25.34
C ARG A 216 -7.00 -11.43 25.96
N ASN A 217 -7.67 -11.63 27.09
CA ASN A 217 -8.13 -10.54 27.94
C ASN A 217 -7.15 -10.33 29.09
N SER A 218 -6.93 -9.08 29.46
CA SER A 218 -6.12 -8.70 30.62
C SER A 218 -6.85 -7.60 31.40
N ASP A 219 -7.57 -8.01 32.45
CA ASP A 219 -8.37 -7.13 33.31
C ASP A 219 -8.20 -7.50 34.80
N GLY A 220 -6.98 -7.32 35.32
CA GLY A 220 -6.59 -7.77 36.65
C GLY A 220 -6.43 -9.30 36.75
N ALA A 221 -5.80 -9.77 37.84
CA ALA A 221 -5.38 -11.17 37.98
C ALA A 221 -6.53 -12.19 37.81
N HIS A 222 -7.76 -11.82 38.20
CA HIS A 222 -8.90 -12.73 38.16
C HIS A 222 -9.59 -12.83 36.81
N HIS A 223 -9.34 -11.92 35.86
CA HIS A 223 -9.98 -11.94 34.53
C HIS A 223 -8.99 -12.11 33.38
N THR A 224 -7.71 -12.32 33.67
CA THR A 224 -6.71 -12.63 32.64
C THR A 224 -6.86 -14.06 32.14
N GLY A 225 -6.71 -14.24 30.83
CA GLY A 225 -6.72 -15.55 30.18
C GLY A 225 -7.15 -15.46 28.72
N ILE A 226 -7.40 -16.61 28.10
CA ILE A 226 -7.94 -16.71 26.75
C ILE A 226 -9.47 -16.74 26.83
N TYR A 227 -10.09 -15.96 25.95
CA TYR A 227 -11.53 -15.86 25.79
C TYR A 227 -11.90 -16.11 24.33
N THR A 228 -13.12 -16.57 24.12
CA THR A 228 -13.79 -16.58 22.82
C THR A 228 -15.05 -15.73 22.87
N ALA A 229 -15.41 -15.09 21.77
CA ALA A 229 -16.66 -14.33 21.65
C ALA A 229 -17.20 -14.43 20.22
N LEU A 230 -18.52 -14.29 20.07
CA LEU A 230 -19.14 -14.12 18.76
C LEU A 230 -18.84 -12.73 18.21
N VAL A 231 -18.58 -12.63 16.91
CA VAL A 231 -18.40 -11.34 16.25
C VAL A 231 -19.71 -10.56 16.30
N GLY A 232 -19.69 -9.38 16.94
CA GLY A 232 -20.88 -8.54 17.16
C GLY A 232 -21.81 -9.04 18.27
N GLY A 233 -21.42 -10.08 19.00
CA GLY A 233 -22.16 -10.58 20.15
C GLY A 233 -21.70 -9.96 21.47
N GLU A 234 -22.61 -9.84 22.44
CA GLU A 234 -22.28 -9.28 23.77
C GLU A 234 -21.62 -10.30 24.71
N LYS A 235 -21.75 -11.60 24.43
CA LYS A 235 -21.29 -12.67 25.31
C LYS A 235 -19.92 -13.21 24.90
N SER A 236 -19.05 -13.33 25.89
CA SER A 236 -17.78 -14.04 25.78
C SER A 236 -17.77 -15.29 26.67
N LEU A 237 -16.96 -16.26 26.28
CA LEU A 237 -16.65 -17.46 27.03
C LEU A 237 -15.19 -17.41 27.45
N ARG A 238 -14.91 -17.54 28.74
CA ARG A 238 -13.54 -17.69 29.25
C ARG A 238 -13.09 -19.14 29.07
N LEU A 239 -12.00 -19.34 28.34
CA LEU A 239 -11.39 -20.66 28.14
C LEU A 239 -10.35 -20.99 29.21
N THR A 240 -9.58 -20.00 29.65
CA THR A 240 -8.47 -20.20 30.59
C THR A 240 -8.38 -19.09 31.63
N SER A 241 -7.63 -19.34 32.71
CA SER A 241 -7.47 -18.38 33.82
C SER A 241 -6.02 -18.09 34.22
N ASP A 242 -5.04 -18.54 33.44
CA ASP A 242 -3.63 -18.29 33.73
C ASP A 242 -3.18 -16.96 33.12
N SER A 243 -2.47 -16.15 33.93
CA SER A 243 -1.97 -14.84 33.50
C SER A 243 -0.90 -14.91 32.41
N GLY A 244 -0.18 -16.04 32.33
CA GLY A 244 0.85 -16.31 31.34
C GLY A 244 0.29 -16.71 29.96
N ASP A 245 -1.03 -16.86 29.83
CA ASP A 245 -1.65 -17.26 28.57
C ASP A 245 -1.66 -16.11 27.55
N CYS A 246 -1.28 -16.42 26.31
CA CYS A 246 -1.24 -15.48 25.20
C CYS A 246 -1.54 -16.15 23.86
N CYS A 247 -1.79 -15.28 22.87
CA CYS A 247 -1.45 -15.54 21.49
C CYS A 247 -2.24 -16.73 20.90
N PRO A 248 -3.58 -16.74 21.04
CA PRO A 248 -4.40 -17.84 20.58
C PRO A 248 -4.41 -17.96 19.05
N THR A 249 -4.64 -19.17 18.55
CA THR A 249 -4.95 -19.46 17.15
C THR A 249 -6.00 -20.57 17.08
N TRP A 250 -6.88 -20.50 16.09
CA TRP A 250 -7.90 -21.53 15.87
C TRP A 250 -7.37 -22.71 15.08
N SER A 251 -7.91 -23.90 15.36
CA SER A 251 -7.79 -25.04 14.45
C SER A 251 -8.58 -24.79 13.16
N PRO A 252 -8.16 -25.36 12.01
CA PRO A 252 -8.85 -25.15 10.73
C PRO A 252 -10.28 -25.68 10.69
N ASP A 253 -10.60 -26.65 11.54
CA ASP A 253 -11.95 -27.19 11.72
C ASP A 253 -12.82 -26.37 12.70
N GLY A 254 -12.25 -25.33 13.33
CA GLY A 254 -12.95 -24.46 14.28
C GLY A 254 -13.28 -25.11 15.63
N ARG A 255 -12.80 -26.33 15.91
CA ARG A 255 -13.18 -27.08 17.12
C ARG A 255 -12.27 -26.80 18.31
N GLN A 256 -11.07 -26.29 18.08
CA GLN A 256 -10.02 -26.15 19.07
C GLN A 256 -9.32 -24.79 18.95
N VAL A 257 -8.76 -24.35 20.08
CA VAL A 257 -7.90 -23.17 20.16
C VAL A 257 -6.56 -23.65 20.70
N ALA A 258 -5.47 -23.35 19.97
CA ALA A 258 -4.12 -23.46 20.48
C ALA A 258 -3.66 -22.11 21.03
N PHE A 259 -2.88 -22.11 22.10
CA PHE A 259 -2.33 -20.90 22.71
C PHE A 259 -0.98 -21.19 23.36
N THR A 260 -0.25 -20.13 23.71
CA THR A 260 0.99 -20.23 24.47
C THR A 260 0.76 -19.88 25.94
N ARG A 261 1.41 -20.61 26.85
CA ARG A 261 1.49 -20.28 28.27
C ARG A 261 2.94 -20.03 28.66
N TYR A 262 3.24 -18.82 29.08
CA TYR A 262 4.56 -18.45 29.61
C TYR A 262 4.60 -18.69 31.12
N ALA A 263 5.64 -19.40 31.57
CA ALA A 263 5.92 -19.61 32.99
C ALA A 263 7.43 -19.57 33.22
N ASP A 264 7.86 -18.65 34.08
CA ASP A 264 9.26 -18.32 34.35
C ASP A 264 10.06 -18.01 33.06
N LYS A 265 10.81 -18.98 32.57
CA LYS A 265 11.64 -18.91 31.35
C LYS A 265 11.27 -19.97 30.32
N THR A 266 10.10 -20.59 30.49
CA THR A 266 9.59 -21.65 29.63
C THR A 266 8.30 -21.22 28.96
N ILE A 267 8.07 -21.79 27.78
CA ILE A 267 6.82 -21.68 27.05
C ILE A 267 6.21 -23.06 26.89
N SER A 268 4.90 -23.17 27.11
CA SER A 268 4.11 -24.34 26.74
C SER A 268 3.18 -23.97 25.59
N ILE A 269 2.99 -24.90 24.65
CA ILE A 269 1.90 -24.80 23.67
C ILE A 269 0.80 -25.75 24.14
N ILE A 270 -0.41 -25.22 24.25
CA ILE A 270 -1.55 -25.91 24.81
C ILE A 270 -2.70 -25.81 23.80
N VAL A 271 -3.43 -26.91 23.63
CA VAL A 271 -4.64 -27.01 22.82
C VAL A 271 -5.83 -27.25 23.75
N ILE A 272 -6.91 -26.49 23.57
CA ILE A 272 -8.15 -26.60 24.34
C ILE A 272 -9.34 -26.63 23.37
N PRO A 273 -10.43 -27.37 23.65
CA PRO A 273 -11.66 -27.25 22.88
C PRO A 273 -12.19 -25.81 22.89
N ALA A 274 -12.75 -25.36 21.77
CA ALA A 274 -13.23 -23.99 21.61
C ALA A 274 -14.42 -23.63 22.52
N LEU A 275 -15.09 -24.64 23.08
CA LEU A 275 -16.18 -24.50 24.06
C LEU A 275 -15.68 -24.65 25.51
N GLY A 276 -14.36 -24.68 25.72
CA GLY A 276 -13.73 -24.97 27.00
C GLY A 276 -13.63 -26.47 27.29
N GLY A 277 -12.98 -26.82 28.39
CA GLY A 277 -12.78 -28.20 28.82
C GLY A 277 -11.32 -28.47 29.17
N THR A 278 -10.88 -29.71 28.96
CA THR A 278 -9.53 -30.15 29.34
C THR A 278 -8.46 -29.55 28.44
N GLU A 279 -7.46 -28.91 29.05
CA GLU A 279 -6.25 -28.45 28.40
C GLU A 279 -5.31 -29.61 28.05
N HIS A 280 -4.81 -29.63 26.83
CA HIS A 280 -3.83 -30.62 26.35
C HIS A 280 -2.53 -29.90 25.99
N ARG A 281 -1.49 -30.07 26.82
CA ARG A 281 -0.17 -29.52 26.53
C ARG A 281 0.53 -30.39 25.48
N VAL A 282 0.83 -29.79 24.33
CA VAL A 282 1.44 -30.47 23.17
C VAL A 282 2.92 -30.15 23.00
N TYR A 283 3.43 -29.12 23.68
CA TYR A 283 4.86 -28.78 23.68
C TYR A 283 5.26 -28.07 24.98
N LYS A 284 6.52 -28.23 25.39
CA LYS A 284 7.17 -27.45 26.45
C LYS A 284 8.65 -27.28 26.13
N GLY A 285 9.14 -26.04 26.18
CA GLY A 285 10.55 -25.74 25.96
C GLY A 285 10.95 -24.36 26.47
N PRO A 286 12.18 -23.91 26.17
CA PRO A 286 12.62 -22.56 26.48
C PRO A 286 11.75 -21.51 25.78
N ALA A 287 11.45 -20.41 26.48
CA ALA A 287 10.70 -19.31 25.90
C ALA A 287 11.55 -18.55 24.88
N ALA A 288 11.02 -18.38 23.66
CA ALA A 288 11.62 -17.53 22.65
C ALA A 288 11.30 -16.05 22.92
N MET A 289 12.21 -15.16 22.51
CA MET A 289 11.89 -13.74 22.38
C MET A 289 10.95 -13.57 21.17
N GLY A 290 9.83 -12.87 21.38
CA GLY A 290 8.75 -12.82 20.38
C GLY A 290 7.69 -13.91 20.61
N GLY A 291 6.72 -14.00 19.71
CA GLY A 291 5.60 -14.92 19.87
C GLY A 291 4.87 -15.22 18.57
N GLY A 292 3.71 -15.84 18.71
CA GLY A 292 2.84 -16.22 17.60
C GLY A 292 2.76 -17.73 17.40
N LEU A 293 1.57 -18.17 17.01
CA LEU A 293 1.25 -19.53 16.62
C LEU A 293 0.49 -19.49 15.30
N ALA A 294 0.67 -20.52 14.49
CA ALA A 294 -0.16 -20.75 13.31
C ALA A 294 -0.43 -22.23 13.12
N TRP A 295 -1.70 -22.56 12.91
CA TRP A 295 -2.12 -23.89 12.52
C TRP A 295 -1.93 -24.09 11.03
N SER A 296 -1.45 -25.26 10.62
CA SER A 296 -1.45 -25.64 9.20
C SER A 296 -2.90 -25.81 8.71
N PRO A 297 -3.21 -25.46 7.45
CA PRO A 297 -4.58 -25.57 6.93
C PRO A 297 -5.16 -26.99 6.99
N ASN A 298 -4.29 -28.01 6.91
CA ASN A 298 -4.69 -29.42 7.01
C ASN A 298 -4.87 -29.93 8.45
N GLY A 299 -4.58 -29.10 9.47
CA GLY A 299 -4.80 -29.46 10.86
C GLY A 299 -3.67 -30.25 11.53
N GLU A 300 -2.62 -30.64 10.81
CA GLU A 300 -1.61 -31.60 11.29
C GLU A 300 -0.44 -30.97 12.07
N PHE A 301 -0.18 -29.67 11.86
CA PHE A 301 0.99 -28.99 12.42
C PHE A 301 0.66 -27.65 13.07
N LEU A 302 1.44 -27.29 14.08
CA LEU A 302 1.57 -25.93 14.58
C LEU A 302 2.95 -25.37 14.23
N ALA A 303 2.99 -24.22 13.57
CA ALA A 303 4.20 -23.43 13.40
C ALA A 303 4.37 -22.47 14.57
N PHE A 304 5.58 -22.42 15.15
CA PHE A 304 5.87 -21.58 16.31
C PHE A 304 7.34 -21.17 16.38
N PRO A 305 7.68 -20.06 17.08
CA PRO A 305 9.06 -19.70 17.37
C PRO A 305 9.64 -20.59 18.48
N GLU A 306 10.72 -21.30 18.17
CA GLU A 306 11.46 -22.14 19.12
C GLU A 306 12.79 -21.47 19.47
N ALA A 307 13.07 -21.32 20.76
CA ALA A 307 14.30 -20.70 21.25
C ALA A 307 15.46 -21.70 21.28
N SER A 308 16.68 -21.20 21.06
CA SER A 308 17.87 -22.07 21.12
C SER A 308 18.26 -22.52 22.53
N GLY A 309 17.64 -21.95 23.56
CA GLY A 309 17.96 -22.18 24.96
C GLY A 309 17.30 -21.15 25.87
N VAL A 310 17.41 -21.38 27.18
CA VAL A 310 16.93 -20.42 28.20
C VAL A 310 17.69 -19.11 28.07
N ASP A 311 16.98 -17.98 28.14
CA ASP A 311 17.52 -16.62 27.97
C ASP A 311 18.23 -16.38 26.62
N SER A 312 18.06 -17.28 25.65
CA SER A 312 18.64 -17.08 24.32
C SER A 312 17.82 -16.05 23.54
N PRO A 313 18.46 -15.01 22.99
CA PRO A 313 17.77 -14.06 22.12
C PRO A 313 17.56 -14.62 20.71
N ARG A 314 17.99 -15.85 20.43
CA ARG A 314 17.88 -16.50 19.12
C ARG A 314 16.71 -17.48 19.08
N SER A 315 15.82 -17.30 18.12
CA SER A 315 14.76 -18.24 17.78
C SER A 315 14.71 -18.55 16.29
N TRP A 316 14.10 -19.68 15.95
CA TRP A 316 13.74 -20.06 14.58
C TRP A 316 12.27 -20.49 14.55
N ILE A 317 11.68 -20.63 13.35
CA ILE A 317 10.38 -21.26 13.21
C ILE A 317 10.57 -22.78 13.21
N SER A 318 9.76 -23.47 14.01
CA SER A 318 9.64 -24.92 14.05
C SER A 318 8.22 -25.35 13.76
N LEU A 319 8.07 -26.56 13.21
CA LEU A 319 6.80 -27.25 13.03
C LEU A 319 6.66 -28.31 14.12
N LEU A 320 5.61 -28.20 14.93
CA LEU A 320 5.17 -29.21 15.87
C LEU A 320 4.12 -30.10 15.20
N SER A 321 4.39 -31.40 15.10
CA SER A 321 3.40 -32.41 14.70
C SER A 321 2.37 -32.59 15.80
N LEU A 322 1.08 -32.52 15.46
CA LEU A 322 -0.01 -32.76 16.41
C LEU A 322 -0.39 -34.24 16.56
N PHE A 323 0.27 -35.12 15.80
CA PHE A 323 0.07 -36.57 15.89
C PHE A 323 0.95 -37.19 16.99
N ASP A 324 2.24 -36.84 17.03
CA ASP A 324 3.24 -37.44 17.92
C ASP A 324 4.01 -36.42 18.76
N TYR A 325 3.69 -35.13 18.63
CA TYR A 325 4.34 -34.01 19.33
C TYR A 325 5.84 -33.86 19.05
N SER A 326 6.32 -34.43 17.94
CA SER A 326 7.67 -34.19 17.45
C SER A 326 7.81 -32.77 16.90
N THR A 327 8.97 -32.14 17.11
CA THR A 327 9.31 -30.84 16.52
C THR A 327 10.34 -30.98 15.42
N ARG A 328 10.14 -30.24 14.33
CA ARG A 328 11.11 -30.10 13.24
C ARG A 328 11.40 -28.63 13.00
N ARG A 329 12.67 -28.26 13.15
CA ARG A 329 13.16 -26.93 12.79
C ARG A 329 12.95 -26.67 11.30
N LEU A 330 12.33 -25.53 10.98
CA LEU A 330 12.03 -25.11 9.61
C LEU A 330 13.00 -24.05 9.10
N THR A 331 13.32 -23.04 9.92
CA THR A 331 14.20 -21.93 9.50
C THR A 331 15.58 -21.98 10.16
N SER A 332 16.58 -21.40 9.50
CA SER A 332 17.94 -21.25 10.02
C SER A 332 18.39 -19.79 9.94
N PRO A 333 17.89 -18.92 10.83
CA PRO A 333 18.23 -17.51 10.79
C PRO A 333 19.73 -17.29 11.06
N PRO A 334 20.33 -16.25 10.45
CA PRO A 334 21.72 -15.89 10.68
C PRO A 334 21.96 -15.54 12.16
N GLY A 335 23.24 -15.48 12.53
CA GLY A 335 23.65 -15.12 13.89
C GLY A 335 23.02 -13.79 14.31
N GLY A 336 22.45 -13.77 15.51
CA GLY A 336 21.87 -12.55 16.07
C GLY A 336 20.51 -12.14 15.49
N SER A 337 19.77 -13.07 14.88
CA SER A 337 18.39 -12.86 14.42
C SER A 337 17.41 -13.80 15.12
N LEU A 338 16.16 -13.40 15.16
CA LEU A 338 15.04 -14.18 15.68
C LEU A 338 13.94 -14.23 14.63
N ASP A 339 13.39 -15.42 14.39
CA ASP A 339 12.20 -15.60 13.56
C ASP A 339 10.97 -15.75 14.45
N GLN A 340 9.90 -15.03 14.13
CA GLN A 340 8.69 -14.94 14.93
C GLN A 340 7.41 -14.79 14.09
N SER A 341 6.25 -14.87 14.73
CA SER A 341 4.92 -14.63 14.13
C SER A 341 4.65 -15.40 12.83
N PRO A 342 4.83 -16.74 12.80
CA PRO A 342 4.59 -17.51 11.58
C PRO A 342 3.10 -17.49 11.19
N LYS A 343 2.82 -17.58 9.89
CA LYS A 343 1.49 -17.80 9.30
C LYS A 343 1.59 -18.68 8.06
N PHE A 344 0.77 -19.72 7.99
CA PHE A 344 0.67 -20.56 6.80
C PHE A 344 -0.06 -19.84 5.66
N SER A 345 0.33 -20.12 4.42
CA SER A 345 -0.50 -19.83 3.26
C SER A 345 -1.79 -20.67 3.29
N PRO A 346 -2.90 -20.22 2.66
CA PRO A 346 -4.17 -20.95 2.68
C PRO A 346 -4.09 -22.38 2.10
N ASP A 347 -3.20 -22.61 1.14
CA ASP A 347 -2.93 -23.92 0.54
C ASP A 347 -1.94 -24.77 1.37
N GLY A 348 -1.34 -24.21 2.43
CA GLY A 348 -0.38 -24.86 3.30
C GLY A 348 1.02 -25.05 2.70
N SER A 349 1.27 -24.56 1.48
CA SER A 349 2.54 -24.78 0.77
C SER A 349 3.68 -23.91 1.30
N GLN A 350 3.37 -22.78 1.94
CA GLN A 350 4.34 -21.78 2.39
C GLN A 350 4.03 -21.29 3.80
N ILE A 351 5.04 -20.71 4.44
CA ILE A 351 4.94 -20.03 5.73
C ILE A 351 5.59 -18.65 5.60
N ALA A 352 4.81 -17.62 5.89
CA ALA A 352 5.31 -16.27 6.12
C ALA A 352 5.69 -16.10 7.59
N PHE A 353 6.74 -15.35 7.88
CA PHE A 353 7.18 -15.04 9.24
C PHE A 353 7.91 -13.70 9.27
N VAL A 354 8.06 -13.12 10.46
CA VAL A 354 8.86 -11.93 10.67
C VAL A 354 10.24 -12.35 11.15
N ARG A 355 11.29 -11.83 10.52
CA ARG A 355 12.65 -11.93 11.03
C ARG A 355 13.08 -10.58 11.56
N SER A 356 13.56 -10.60 12.80
CA SER A 356 14.07 -9.42 13.48
C SER A 356 15.55 -9.60 13.79
N THR A 357 16.33 -8.53 13.67
CA THR A 357 17.68 -8.50 14.23
C THR A 357 17.59 -8.25 15.74
N ILE A 358 18.46 -8.88 16.55
CA ILE A 358 18.42 -8.74 18.03
C ILE A 358 18.57 -7.28 18.49
N ALA A 359 19.24 -6.44 17.70
CA ALA A 359 19.35 -5.01 17.96
C ALA A 359 18.02 -4.24 17.75
N GLY A 360 16.96 -4.91 17.28
CA GLY A 360 15.63 -4.33 17.03
C GLY A 360 15.57 -3.34 15.87
N VAL A 361 16.65 -3.25 15.07
CA VAL A 361 16.84 -2.20 14.05
C VAL A 361 16.10 -2.52 12.76
N SER A 362 15.84 -3.81 12.48
CA SER A 362 15.13 -4.24 11.28
C SER A 362 14.13 -5.35 11.59
N ASN A 363 12.93 -5.22 11.04
CA ASN A 363 11.87 -6.24 11.07
C ASN A 363 11.40 -6.45 9.64
N ASP A 364 11.64 -7.64 9.10
CA ASP A 364 11.29 -7.93 7.72
C ASP A 364 10.40 -9.16 7.62
N VAL A 365 9.50 -9.13 6.65
CA VAL A 365 8.69 -10.30 6.32
C VAL A 365 9.51 -11.22 5.42
N TYR A 366 9.55 -12.49 5.79
CA TYR A 366 10.14 -13.57 5.02
C TYR A 366 9.10 -14.63 4.71
N VAL A 367 9.34 -15.38 3.63
CA VAL A 367 8.55 -16.56 3.26
C VAL A 367 9.48 -17.74 3.02
N ILE A 368 9.05 -18.92 3.45
CA ILE A 368 9.72 -20.20 3.22
C ILE A 368 8.69 -21.26 2.81
N GLY A 369 9.09 -22.28 2.05
CA GLY A 369 8.23 -23.44 1.82
C GLY A 369 7.95 -24.20 3.11
N ALA A 370 6.75 -24.72 3.30
CA ALA A 370 6.39 -25.50 4.50
C ALA A 370 7.20 -26.81 4.61
N GLY A 371 7.69 -27.33 3.48
CA GLY A 371 8.67 -28.43 3.44
C GLY A 371 10.07 -28.05 3.94
N GLY A 372 10.39 -26.75 3.98
CA GLY A 372 11.72 -26.19 4.22
C GLY A 372 12.28 -25.47 2.99
N GLY A 373 13.59 -25.27 2.97
CA GLY A 373 14.30 -24.58 1.89
C GLY A 373 14.88 -23.24 2.34
N GLU A 374 15.20 -22.38 1.38
CA GLU A 374 15.74 -21.05 1.65
C GLU A 374 14.60 -20.05 1.90
N ALA A 375 14.74 -19.21 2.93
CA ALA A 375 13.77 -18.17 3.22
C ALA A 375 14.03 -16.93 2.35
N LYS A 376 12.99 -16.47 1.64
CA LYS A 376 13.01 -15.28 0.78
C LYS A 376 12.48 -14.07 1.55
N ARG A 377 13.24 -12.98 1.57
CA ARG A 377 12.81 -11.67 2.12
C ARG A 377 11.79 -11.01 1.19
N LEU A 378 10.71 -10.46 1.74
CA LEU A 378 9.63 -9.77 0.99
C LEU A 378 9.61 -8.26 1.19
N THR A 379 10.01 -7.76 2.36
CA THR A 379 10.09 -6.32 2.68
C THR A 379 11.56 -5.87 2.71
N PHE A 380 11.82 -4.58 2.49
CA PHE A 380 13.18 -4.04 2.39
C PHE A 380 13.32 -2.69 3.11
N ASP A 381 12.47 -2.46 4.12
CA ASP A 381 12.34 -1.17 4.81
C ASP A 381 13.50 -0.82 5.75
#